data_AF-A0A6J2MH35-F1
#
_entry.id   AF-A0A6J2MH35-F1
#
_cell.length_a   1.000
_cell.length_b   1.000
_cell.length_c   1.000
_cell.angle_alpha   90.00
_cell.angle_beta   90.00
_cell.angle_gamma   90.00
#
_symmetry.space_group_name_H-M   'P 1'
#
loop_
_entity.id
_entity.type
_entity.pdbx_description
1 polymer ?
#
loop_
_entity_poly.entity_id
_entity_poly.type
_entity_poly.pdbx_seq_one_letter_code
_entity_poly.pdbx_strand_id
1 'polypeptide(L)'
;MAQFAHCLVEKALVLVSVVVTPLKPRVATFWPYAKVELIPPTPAEILQLLRACEKRAHSAQTGGFKQLTLEEALPNGLVATEVQMWFYVGEITGKRGVVGCNVRRPVICFILVYYLNVLGP
;
A
#
# COMPACT_ATOMS: atom_id res chain seq x y z
N MET A 1 11.42 0.53 43.82
CA MET A 1 11.37 0.33 42.36
C MET A 1 9.97 0.01 41.84
N ALA A 2 9.21 -0.92 42.44
CA ALA A 2 7.88 -1.32 41.95
C ALA A 2 6.81 -0.20 41.97
N GLN A 3 6.79 0.65 43.00
CA GLN A 3 5.82 1.76 43.10
C GLN A 3 6.04 2.84 42.02
N PHE A 4 7.29 3.09 41.63
CA PHE A 4 7.63 4.03 40.57
C PHE A 4 7.19 3.51 39.19
N ALA A 5 7.39 2.21 38.93
CA ALA A 5 6.91 1.56 37.73
C ALA A 5 5.38 1.64 37.60
N HIS A 6 4.65 1.42 38.71
CA HIS A 6 3.19 1.55 38.73
C HIS A 6 2.73 3.00 38.41
N CYS A 7 3.39 4.01 38.99
CA CYS A 7 3.09 5.42 38.70
C CYS A 7 3.33 5.79 37.22
N LEU A 8 4.37 5.21 36.60
CA LEU A 8 4.68 5.44 35.20
C LEU A 8 3.65 4.80 34.26
N VAL A 9 3.18 3.60 34.61
CA VAL A 9 2.11 2.90 33.87
C VAL A 9 0.80 3.68 33.94
N GLU A 10 0.42 4.20 35.11
CA GLU A 10 -0.80 5.02 35.26
C GLU A 10 -0.76 6.29 34.40
N LYS A 11 0.38 7.00 34.40
CA LYS A 11 0.55 8.20 33.55
C LYS A 11 0.56 7.86 32.06
N ALA A 12 1.15 6.73 31.67
CA ALA A 12 1.11 6.25 30.30
C ALA A 12 -0.31 5.88 29.87
N LEU A 13 -1.09 5.24 30.75
CA LEU A 13 -2.49 4.89 30.50
C LEU A 13 -3.35 6.14 30.28
N VAL A 14 -3.12 7.20 31.05
CA VAL A 14 -3.78 8.51 30.87
C VAL A 14 -3.43 9.13 29.51
N LEU A 15 -2.17 9.06 29.08
CA LEU A 15 -1.77 9.56 27.76
C LEU A 15 -2.39 8.74 26.62
N VAL A 16 -2.48 7.42 26.78
CA VAL A 16 -3.14 6.54 25.82
C VAL A 16 -4.63 6.88 25.72
N SER A 17 -5.32 7.12 26.84
CA SER A 17 -6.75 7.45 26.80
C SER A 17 -7.03 8.79 26.13
N VAL A 18 -6.16 9.79 26.30
CA VAL A 18 -6.25 11.09 25.60
C VAL A 18 -6.14 10.92 24.09
N VAL A 19 -5.31 9.99 23.61
CA VAL A 19 -5.13 9.74 22.17
C VAL A 19 -6.20 8.81 21.60
N VAL A 20 -6.60 7.77 22.34
CA VAL A 20 -7.56 6.76 21.87
C VAL A 20 -8.98 7.32 21.82
N THR A 21 -9.37 8.18 22.77
CA THR A 21 -10.73 8.74 22.84
C THR A 21 -11.14 9.50 21.56
N PRO A 22 -10.32 10.40 20.99
CA PRO A 22 -10.63 11.06 19.71
C PRO A 22 -10.43 10.16 18.48
N LEU A 23 -9.58 9.14 18.54
CA LEU A 23 -9.37 8.20 17.42
C LEU A 23 -10.51 7.20 17.27
N LYS A 24 -11.12 6.78 18.39
CA LYS A 24 -12.19 5.77 18.42
C LYS A 24 -13.35 6.07 17.46
N PRO A 25 -13.97 7.27 17.45
CA PRO A 25 -15.04 7.57 16.51
C PRO A 25 -14.56 7.62 15.05
N ARG A 26 -13.32 8.08 14.80
CA ARG A 26 -12.75 8.19 13.44
C ARG A 26 -12.47 6.82 12.81
N VAL A 27 -11.94 5.90 13.61
CA VAL A 27 -11.75 4.51 13.18
C VAL A 27 -13.09 3.81 13.01
N ALA A 28 -14.07 4.10 13.89
CA ALA A 28 -15.42 3.54 13.78
C ALA A 28 -16.13 3.99 12.49
N THR A 29 -15.92 5.22 12.04
CA THR A 29 -16.45 5.70 10.74
C THR A 29 -15.66 5.13 9.56
N PHE A 30 -14.34 4.96 9.67
CA PHE A 30 -13.51 4.43 8.59
C PHE A 30 -13.77 2.93 8.32
N TRP A 31 -13.95 2.14 9.37
CA TRP A 31 -14.12 0.70 9.31
C TRP A 31 -15.22 0.17 8.37
N PRO A 32 -16.46 0.71 8.38
CA PRO A 32 -17.50 0.25 7.46
C PRO A 32 -17.17 0.54 5.99
N TYR A 33 -16.58 1.69 5.66
CA TYR A 33 -16.17 2.01 4.29
C TYR A 33 -14.98 1.16 3.83
N ALA A 34 -13.99 0.99 4.71
CA ALA A 34 -12.84 0.14 4.44
C ALA A 34 -13.25 -1.30 4.13
N LYS A 35 -14.28 -1.81 4.81
CA LYS A 35 -14.81 -3.15 4.51
C LYS A 35 -15.41 -3.22 3.11
N VAL A 36 -16.16 -2.24 2.65
CA VAL A 36 -16.81 -2.37 1.33
C VAL A 36 -15.82 -2.15 0.20
N GLU A 37 -14.92 -1.17 0.33
CA GLU A 37 -14.03 -0.74 -0.76
C GLU A 37 -12.70 -1.50 -0.82
N LEU A 38 -12.19 -1.99 0.32
CA LEU A 38 -10.89 -2.68 0.39
C LEU A 38 -11.02 -4.20 0.49
N ILE A 39 -12.23 -4.76 0.36
CA ILE A 39 -12.39 -6.21 0.25
C ILE A 39 -11.77 -6.66 -1.08
N PRO A 40 -10.94 -7.73 -1.06
CA PRO A 40 -10.44 -8.29 -2.30
C PRO A 40 -11.62 -8.75 -3.16
N PRO A 41 -11.68 -8.34 -4.45
CA PRO A 41 -12.80 -8.64 -5.32
C PRO A 41 -12.94 -10.14 -5.56
N THR A 42 -14.14 -10.57 -5.93
CA THR A 42 -14.45 -11.96 -6.24
C THR A 42 -13.73 -12.39 -7.53
N PRO A 43 -13.29 -13.66 -7.71
CA PRO A 43 -12.61 -14.09 -8.93
C PRO A 43 -13.36 -13.79 -10.24
N ALA A 44 -14.69 -13.79 -10.21
CA ALA A 44 -15.52 -13.42 -11.35
C ALA A 44 -15.36 -11.93 -11.74
N GLU A 45 -15.19 -11.04 -10.76
CA GLU A 45 -14.99 -9.60 -10.98
C GLU A 45 -13.58 -9.33 -11.53
N ILE A 46 -12.59 -10.11 -11.09
CA ILE A 46 -11.21 -10.04 -11.63
C ILE A 46 -11.21 -10.31 -13.14
N LEU A 47 -11.96 -11.34 -13.59
CA LEU A 47 -12.08 -11.64 -15.02
C LEU A 47 -12.77 -10.51 -15.80
N GLN A 48 -13.75 -9.84 -15.20
CA GLN A 48 -14.41 -8.69 -15.82
C GLN A 48 -13.46 -7.48 -15.91
N LEU A 49 -12.69 -7.22 -14.84
CA LEU A 49 -11.67 -6.17 -14.81
C LEU A 49 -10.59 -6.40 -15.87
N LEU A 50 -10.14 -7.64 -16.06
CA LEU A 50 -9.16 -7.98 -17.09
C LEU A 50 -9.67 -7.62 -18.49
N ARG A 51 -10.92 -7.99 -18.81
CA ARG A 51 -11.55 -7.61 -20.09
C ARG A 51 -11.71 -6.10 -20.24
N ALA A 52 -11.99 -5.38 -19.15
CA ALA A 52 -12.06 -3.92 -19.17
C ALA A 52 -10.68 -3.29 -19.42
N CYS A 53 -9.62 -3.85 -18.85
CA CYS A 53 -8.24 -3.44 -19.11
C CYS A 53 -7.84 -3.67 -20.57
N GLU A 54 -8.19 -4.81 -21.16
CA GLU A 54 -7.94 -5.10 -22.59
C GLU A 54 -8.60 -4.06 -23.50
N LYS A 55 -9.86 -3.70 -23.22
CA LYS A 55 -10.58 -2.64 -23.97
C LYS A 55 -9.91 -1.28 -23.82
N ARG A 56 -9.44 -0.92 -22.62
CA ARG A 56 -8.68 0.33 -22.40
C ARG A 56 -7.35 0.33 -23.15
N ALA A 57 -6.63 -0.80 -23.15
CA ALA A 57 -5.38 -0.96 -23.88
C ALA A 57 -5.60 -0.84 -25.40
N HIS A 58 -6.65 -1.47 -25.93
CA HIS A 58 -7.00 -1.35 -27.34
C HIS A 58 -7.38 0.09 -27.72
N SER A 59 -8.18 0.78 -26.89
CA SER A 59 -8.53 2.19 -27.09
C SER A 59 -7.30 3.12 -27.08
N ALA A 60 -6.32 2.84 -26.22
CA ALA A 60 -5.06 3.55 -26.20
C ALA A 60 -4.25 3.31 -27.48
N GLN A 61 -4.18 2.06 -27.97
CA GLN A 61 -3.49 1.71 -29.21
C GLN A 61 -4.12 2.33 -30.45
N THR A 62 -5.46 2.42 -30.49
CA THR A 62 -6.19 3.05 -31.62
C THR A 62 -6.21 4.58 -31.56
N GLY A 63 -5.53 5.20 -30.58
CA GLY A 63 -5.43 6.66 -30.49
C GLY A 63 -6.61 7.35 -29.81
N GLY A 64 -7.48 6.60 -29.13
CA GLY A 64 -8.67 7.13 -28.44
C GLY A 64 -8.36 8.12 -27.31
N PHE A 65 -7.10 8.15 -26.84
CA PHE A 65 -6.63 9.15 -25.87
C PHE A 65 -6.67 10.60 -26.39
N LYS A 66 -6.67 10.81 -27.72
CA LYS A 66 -6.74 12.14 -28.33
C LYS A 66 -8.13 12.78 -28.24
N GLN A 67 -9.16 11.98 -27.98
CA GLN A 67 -10.54 12.44 -27.87
C GLN A 67 -10.95 12.75 -26.42
N LEU A 68 -10.09 12.41 -25.43
CA LEU A 68 -10.37 12.65 -24.03
C LEU A 68 -10.24 14.13 -23.68
N THR A 69 -11.26 14.66 -23.02
CA THR A 69 -11.23 16.03 -22.48
C THR A 69 -10.43 16.07 -21.17
N LEU A 70 -9.89 17.23 -20.80
CA LEU A 70 -9.10 17.37 -19.56
C LEU A 70 -9.90 17.02 -18.30
N GLU A 71 -11.20 17.35 -18.31
CA GLU A 71 -12.15 17.02 -17.25
C GLU A 71 -12.25 15.51 -16.99
N GLU A 72 -12.06 14.69 -18.03
CA GLU A 72 -12.08 13.23 -17.93
C GLU A 72 -10.68 12.63 -17.73
N ALA A 73 -9.66 13.24 -18.34
CA ALA A 73 -8.29 12.76 -18.24
C ALA A 73 -7.71 12.94 -16.83
N LEU A 74 -8.02 14.05 -16.18
CA LEU A 74 -7.50 14.38 -14.86
C LEU A 74 -7.93 13.37 -13.78
N PRO A 75 -9.24 13.09 -13.55
CA PRO A 75 -9.65 12.10 -12.55
C PRO A 75 -9.15 10.68 -12.89
N ASN A 76 -9.10 10.31 -14.17
CA ASN A 76 -8.53 9.03 -14.59
C ASN A 76 -7.01 8.94 -14.28
N GLY A 77 -6.27 10.03 -14.41
CA GLY A 77 -4.86 10.12 -14.03
C GLY A 77 -4.64 10.07 -12.52
N LEU A 78 -5.50 10.71 -11.73
CA LEU A 78 -5.47 10.63 -10.26
C LEU A 78 -5.67 9.18 -9.77
N VAL A 79 -6.67 8.47 -10.29
CA VAL A 79 -6.92 7.06 -9.95
C VAL A 79 -5.74 6.18 -10.38
N ALA A 80 -5.16 6.41 -11.56
CA ALA A 80 -3.97 5.68 -12.01
C ALA A 80 -2.77 5.88 -11.07
N THR A 81 -2.57 7.11 -10.59
CA THR A 81 -1.51 7.44 -9.62
C THR A 81 -1.77 6.78 -8.28
N GLU A 82 -3.02 6.73 -7.82
CA GLU A 82 -3.40 6.03 -6.59
C GLU A 82 -3.06 4.53 -6.67
N VAL A 83 -3.44 3.86 -7.77
CA VAL A 83 -3.12 2.44 -8.00
C VAL A 83 -1.62 2.19 -8.01
N GLN A 84 -0.83 3.11 -8.62
CA GLN A 84 0.63 3.04 -8.57
C GLN A 84 1.18 3.20 -7.14
N MET A 85 0.57 4.06 -6.32
CA MET A 85 0.97 4.21 -4.91
C MET A 85 0.75 2.92 -4.11
N TRP A 86 -0.35 2.20 -4.36
CA TRP A 86 -0.62 0.89 -3.75
C TRP A 86 0.47 -0.15 -4.05
N PHE A 87 1.08 -0.11 -5.24
CA PHE A 87 2.23 -0.95 -5.57
C PHE A 87 3.44 -0.65 -4.66
N TYR A 88 3.76 0.62 -4.42
CA TYR A 88 4.84 1.00 -3.50
C TYR A 88 4.56 0.63 -2.05
N VAL A 89 3.30 0.69 -1.61
CA VAL A 89 2.89 0.19 -0.28
C VAL A 89 3.14 -1.32 -0.17
N GLY A 90 2.87 -2.07 -1.24
CA GLY A 90 3.22 -3.49 -1.35
C GLY A 90 4.73 -3.73 -1.24
N GLU A 91 5.54 -2.91 -1.91
CA GLU A 91 7.00 -2.97 -1.85
C GLU A 91 7.53 -2.70 -0.43
N ILE A 92 6.99 -1.70 0.26
CA ILE A 92 7.30 -1.38 1.67
C ILE A 92 6.97 -2.58 2.58
N THR A 93 5.83 -3.22 2.35
CA THR A 93 5.41 -4.41 3.10
C THR A 93 6.32 -5.61 2.82
N GLY A 94 6.73 -5.80 1.56
CA GLY A 94 7.66 -6.87 1.16
C GLY A 94 9.06 -6.68 1.74
N LYS A 95 9.57 -5.44 1.76
CA LYS A 95 10.87 -5.07 2.34
C LYS A 95 10.86 -5.02 3.88
N ARG A 96 9.67 -4.91 4.49
CA ARG A 96 9.46 -4.69 5.93
C ARG A 96 10.22 -3.46 6.45
N GLY A 97 10.22 -2.38 5.67
CA GLY A 97 10.94 -1.15 5.98
C GLY A 97 10.40 0.03 5.19
N VAL A 98 10.17 1.14 5.87
CA VAL A 98 9.64 2.39 5.29
C VAL A 98 10.73 3.17 4.54
N VAL A 99 11.98 3.03 4.96
CA VAL A 99 13.13 3.73 4.38
C VAL A 99 14.23 2.74 4.05
N GLY A 100 14.52 2.60 2.75
CA GLY A 100 15.63 1.80 2.23
C GLY A 100 15.52 0.29 2.47
N CYS A 101 16.29 -0.50 1.71
CA CYS A 101 16.54 -1.88 2.12
C CYS A 101 17.34 -1.87 3.42
N ASN A 102 16.91 -2.64 4.42
CA ASN A 102 17.63 -2.83 5.66
C ASN A 102 18.94 -3.61 5.36
N VAL A 103 20.00 -2.92 4.95
CA VAL A 103 21.30 -3.53 4.61
C VAL A 103 22.07 -4.04 5.83
N ARG A 104 21.48 -4.00 7.03
CA ARG A 104 22.02 -4.69 8.22
C ARG A 104 21.45 -6.11 8.36
N ARG A 105 21.48 -6.89 7.27
CA ARG A 105 21.59 -8.35 7.36
C ARG A 105 22.45 -8.85 6.19
N PRO A 106 23.49 -9.68 6.43
CA PRO A 106 24.45 -10.15 5.43
C PRO A 106 23.87 -11.13 4.38
N VAL A 107 22.55 -11.19 4.23
CA VAL A 107 21.89 -12.15 3.31
C VAL A 107 21.89 -11.64 1.86
N ILE A 108 21.88 -10.31 1.66
CA ILE A 108 21.98 -9.71 0.32
C ILE A 108 23.38 -9.94 -0.27
N CYS A 109 24.42 -9.95 0.57
CA CYS A 109 25.77 -10.29 0.12
C CYS A 109 25.85 -11.74 -0.36
N PHE A 110 25.19 -12.69 0.32
CA PHE A 110 25.15 -14.09 -0.13
C PHE A 110 24.44 -14.27 -1.47
N ILE A 111 23.29 -13.62 -1.69
CA ILE A 111 22.55 -13.75 -2.95
C ILE A 111 23.32 -13.07 -4.10
N LEU A 112 23.92 -11.90 -3.88
CA LEU A 112 24.69 -11.20 -4.90
C LEU A 112 25.99 -11.95 -5.26
N VAL A 113 26.67 -12.56 -4.28
CA VAL A 113 27.84 -13.44 -4.50
C VAL A 113 27.46 -14.74 -5.21
N TYR A 114 26.28 -15.31 -4.93
CA TYR A 114 25.80 -16.51 -5.63
C TYR A 114 25.49 -16.22 -7.11
N TYR A 115 24.83 -15.08 -7.40
CA TYR A 115 24.54 -14.68 -8.78
C TYR A 115 25.79 -14.22 -9.56
N LEU A 116 26.78 -13.60 -8.90
CA LEU A 116 28.06 -13.22 -9.53
C LEU A 116 29.00 -14.43 -9.77
N ASN A 117 28.94 -15.48 -8.95
CA ASN A 117 29.72 -16.71 -9.19
C ASN A 117 29.06 -17.67 -10.20
N VAL A 118 27.74 -17.57 -10.41
CA VAL A 118 27.02 -18.37 -11.43
C VAL A 118 27.01 -17.69 -12.81
N LEU A 119 27.28 -16.39 -12.88
CA LEU A 119 27.29 -15.59 -14.11
C LEU A 119 28.68 -14.98 -14.44
N GLY A 120 29.74 -15.68 -14.07
CA GLY A 120 31.11 -15.45 -14.57
C GLY A 120 31.62 -16.74 -15.23
N PRO A 121 32.36 -16.65 -16.35
CA PRO A 121 32.78 -17.81 -17.17
C PRO A 121 33.71 -18.78 -16.44
#